data_AF-A0A529VK56-F1
#
_entry.id   AF-A0A529VK56-F1
#
_cell.length_a   1.000
_cell.length_b   1.000
_cell.length_c   1.000
_cell.angle_alpha   90.00
_cell.angle_beta   90.00
_cell.angle_gamma   90.00
#
_symmetry.space_group_name_H-M   'P 1'
#
loop_
_entity.id
_entity.type
_entity.pdbx_description
1 polymer ?
#
loop_
_entity_poly.entity_id
_entity_poly.type
_entity_poly.pdbx_seq_one_letter_code
_entity_poly.pdbx_strand_id
1 'polypeptide(L)'
;LRQDEVANQLKISRASVAMYLRKARETGIVNISTSTQLFTDDVMARRLEDAFKLDAVWIAPENAYVADPSTDIAVLAASVFLELVKKGDRIGVAWGRTVYTIADIMSYADLQDVTVVQLCGNLGAPYSYRPDQCTMEIARRL
;
A
#
# COMPACT_ATOMS: atom_id res chain seq x y z
N LEU A 1 -18.76 7.03 11.06
CA LEU A 1 -19.76 8.12 11.09
C LEU A 1 -20.94 7.71 10.23
N ARG A 2 -22.16 7.96 10.70
CA ARG A 2 -23.38 7.81 9.90
C ARG A 2 -23.53 8.99 8.94
N GLN A 3 -24.28 8.82 7.85
CA GLN A 3 -24.39 9.85 6.81
C GLN A 3 -24.98 11.18 7.30
N ASP A 4 -25.82 11.15 8.32
CA ASP A 4 -26.37 12.30 9.06
C ASP A 4 -25.28 13.03 9.86
N GLU A 5 -24.37 12.30 10.51
CA GLU A 5 -23.24 12.90 11.22
C GLU A 5 -22.28 13.59 10.23
N VAL A 6 -22.01 12.95 9.09
CA VAL A 6 -21.18 13.51 8.00
C VAL A 6 -21.85 14.75 7.38
N ALA A 7 -23.17 14.70 7.17
CA ALA A 7 -23.94 15.83 6.65
C ALA A 7 -23.85 17.06 7.56
N ASN A 8 -23.98 16.85 8.88
CA ASN A 8 -23.85 17.91 9.87
C ASN A 8 -22.44 18.51 9.90
N GLN A 9 -21.41 17.65 9.86
CA GLN A 9 -20.01 18.09 9.90
C GLN A 9 -19.63 18.88 8.63
N LEU A 10 -20.11 18.45 7.47
CA LEU A 10 -19.83 19.08 6.18
C LEU A 10 -20.83 20.20 5.82
N LYS A 11 -21.84 20.46 6.67
CA LYS A 11 -22.91 21.45 6.43
C LYS A 11 -23.62 21.27 5.09
N ILE A 12 -23.88 20.04 4.70
CA ILE A 12 -24.61 19.69 3.48
C ILE A 12 -25.82 18.81 3.82
N SER A 13 -26.75 18.65 2.87
CA SER A 13 -27.89 17.77 3.09
C SER A 13 -27.46 16.29 3.12
N ARG A 14 -28.18 15.46 3.88
CA ARG A 14 -28.00 13.99 3.83
C ARG A 14 -28.17 13.45 2.40
N ALA A 15 -29.06 14.04 1.61
CA ALA A 15 -29.25 13.69 0.20
C ALA A 15 -27.98 13.99 -0.63
N SER A 16 -27.29 15.09 -0.35
CA SER A 16 -26.01 15.46 -0.98
C SER A 16 -24.91 14.44 -0.63
N VAL A 17 -24.81 14.03 0.64
CA VAL A 17 -23.87 12.97 1.06
C VAL A 17 -24.14 11.67 0.31
N ALA A 18 -25.40 11.25 0.22
CA ALA A 18 -25.77 10.04 -0.52
C ALA A 18 -25.46 10.15 -2.02
N MET A 19 -25.72 11.31 -2.62
CA MET A 19 -25.39 11.58 -4.03
C MET A 19 -23.88 11.54 -4.27
N TYR A 20 -23.06 12.12 -3.40
CA TYR A 20 -21.60 12.08 -3.54
C TYR A 20 -21.04 10.68 -3.35
N LEU A 21 -21.53 9.90 -2.38
CA LEU A 21 -21.12 8.50 -2.21
C LEU A 21 -21.50 7.66 -3.43
N ARG A 22 -22.69 7.89 -4.00
CA ARG A 22 -23.11 7.23 -5.24
C ARG A 22 -22.19 7.62 -6.40
N LYS A 23 -21.93 8.92 -6.59
CA LYS A 23 -21.06 9.42 -7.65
C LYS A 23 -19.63 8.88 -7.49
N ALA A 24 -19.12 8.79 -6.27
CA ALA A 24 -17.81 8.21 -5.99
C ALA A 24 -17.74 6.72 -6.37
N ARG A 25 -18.82 5.95 -6.16
CA ARG A 25 -18.91 4.56 -6.64
C ARG A 25 -18.99 4.47 -8.16
N GLU A 26 -19.83 5.29 -8.79
CA GLU A 26 -20.01 5.31 -10.25
C GLU A 26 -18.74 5.75 -10.99
N THR A 27 -17.95 6.64 -10.38
CA THR A 27 -16.69 7.15 -10.95
C THR A 27 -15.46 6.34 -10.54
N GLY A 28 -15.65 5.24 -9.78
CA GLY A 28 -14.55 4.38 -9.34
C GLY A 28 -13.66 4.96 -8.23
N ILE A 29 -13.98 6.14 -7.68
CA ILE A 29 -13.30 6.73 -6.52
C ILE A 29 -13.49 5.83 -5.27
N VAL A 30 -14.62 5.14 -5.17
CA VAL A 30 -14.90 4.15 -4.13
C VAL A 30 -15.25 2.82 -4.79
N ASN A 31 -14.41 1.81 -4.57
CA ASN A 31 -14.69 0.43 -4.96
C ASN A 31 -15.08 -0.38 -3.71
N ILE A 32 -16.13 -1.21 -3.81
CA ILE A 32 -16.57 -2.08 -2.72
C ILE A 32 -16.46 -3.51 -3.23
N SER A 33 -15.45 -4.23 -2.76
CA SER A 33 -15.30 -5.66 -2.99
C SER A 33 -15.91 -6.42 -1.81
N THR A 34 -16.80 -7.37 -2.09
CA THR A 34 -17.33 -8.30 -1.08
C THR A 34 -16.77 -9.69 -1.39
N SER A 35 -15.58 -9.98 -0.87
CA SER A 35 -15.02 -11.33 -0.85
C SER A 35 -14.95 -11.82 0.59
N THR A 36 -15.51 -13.00 0.85
CA THR A 36 -15.45 -13.67 2.16
C THR A 36 -14.01 -13.98 2.59
N GLN A 37 -13.10 -14.14 1.61
CA GLN A 37 -11.66 -14.25 1.87
C GLN A 37 -11.09 -12.93 2.38
N LEU A 38 -11.45 -11.78 1.76
CA LEU A 38 -11.04 -10.46 2.25
C LEU A 38 -11.50 -10.21 3.69
N PHE A 39 -12.72 -10.64 4.06
CA PHE A 39 -13.20 -10.56 5.44
C PHE A 39 -12.41 -11.45 6.42
N THR A 40 -11.91 -12.61 5.97
CA THR A 40 -11.13 -13.53 6.80
C THR A 40 -9.72 -12.98 7.01
N ASP A 41 -9.12 -12.46 5.94
CA ASP A 41 -7.81 -11.80 5.96
C ASP A 41 -7.86 -10.55 6.84
N ASP A 42 -8.92 -9.74 6.77
CA ASP A 42 -9.12 -8.57 7.65
C ASP A 42 -9.19 -8.96 9.14
N VAL A 43 -9.87 -10.06 9.48
CA VAL A 43 -9.94 -10.53 10.87
C VAL A 43 -8.58 -11.05 11.34
N MET A 44 -7.84 -11.75 10.48
CA MET A 44 -6.51 -12.24 10.80
C MET A 44 -5.50 -11.09 10.95
N ALA A 45 -5.56 -10.09 10.06
CA ALA A 45 -4.73 -8.89 10.13
C ALA A 45 -4.92 -8.18 11.48
N ARG A 46 -6.17 -7.91 11.88
CA ARG A 46 -6.48 -7.30 13.20
C ARG A 46 -5.99 -8.13 14.38
N ARG A 47 -6.11 -9.45 14.30
CA ARG A 47 -5.58 -10.35 15.35
C ARG A 47 -4.06 -10.25 15.47
N LEU A 48 -3.36 -10.13 14.35
CA LEU A 48 -1.90 -9.92 14.32
C LEU A 48 -1.53 -8.53 14.84
N GLU A 49 -2.26 -7.49 14.45
CA GLU A 49 -2.10 -6.13 15.00
C GLU A 49 -2.22 -6.14 16.52
N ASP A 50 -3.30 -6.72 17.07
CA ASP A 50 -3.53 -6.79 18.52
C ASP A 50 -2.47 -7.63 19.24
N ALA A 51 -2.11 -8.80 18.68
CA ALA A 51 -1.18 -9.74 19.31
C ALA A 51 0.26 -9.20 19.35
N PHE A 52 0.69 -8.50 18.29
CA PHE A 52 2.06 -8.02 18.13
C PHE A 52 2.21 -6.51 18.33
N LYS A 53 1.11 -5.79 18.59
CA LYS A 53 1.05 -4.32 18.75
C LYS A 53 1.61 -3.59 17.52
N LEU A 54 1.14 -4.01 16.34
CA LEU A 54 1.51 -3.41 15.06
C LEU A 54 0.50 -2.33 14.68
N ASP A 55 0.97 -1.26 14.04
CA ASP A 55 0.09 -0.18 13.58
C ASP A 55 -0.85 -0.61 12.44
N ALA A 56 -0.38 -1.54 11.60
CA ALA A 56 -1.14 -2.10 10.50
C ALA A 56 -0.55 -3.44 10.04
N VAL A 57 -1.42 -4.35 9.56
CA VAL A 57 -1.04 -5.60 8.89
C VAL A 57 -1.83 -5.75 7.60
N TRP A 58 -1.13 -6.13 6.53
CA TRP A 58 -1.73 -6.53 5.26
C TRP A 58 -1.40 -7.98 4.96
N ILE A 59 -2.40 -8.75 4.55
CA ILE A 59 -2.26 -10.17 4.22
C ILE A 59 -2.49 -10.31 2.71
N ALA A 60 -1.48 -10.84 2.01
CA ALA A 60 -1.63 -11.20 0.60
C ALA A 60 -2.57 -12.41 0.50
N PRO A 61 -3.55 -12.39 -0.43
CA PRO A 61 -4.47 -13.49 -0.60
C PRO A 61 -3.72 -14.75 -1.00
N GLU A 62 -4.06 -15.88 -0.36
CA GLU A 62 -3.46 -17.17 -0.71
C GLU A 62 -4.03 -17.64 -2.05
N ASN A 63 -3.20 -17.65 -3.10
CA ASN A 63 -3.56 -18.22 -4.37
C ASN A 63 -3.03 -19.66 -4.47
N ALA A 64 -3.90 -20.64 -4.18
CA ALA A 64 -3.56 -22.07 -4.22
C ALA A 64 -3.05 -22.57 -5.59
N TYR A 65 -3.21 -21.78 -6.66
CA TYR A 65 -2.75 -22.11 -8.00
C TYR A 65 -1.39 -21.48 -8.36
N VAL A 66 -0.84 -20.61 -7.50
CA VAL A 66 0.45 -19.96 -7.71
C VAL A 66 1.49 -20.61 -6.79
N ALA A 67 2.55 -21.16 -7.39
CA ALA A 67 3.59 -21.87 -6.64
C ALA A 67 4.51 -20.93 -5.82
N ASP A 68 4.60 -19.65 -6.20
CA ASP A 68 5.42 -18.65 -5.51
C ASP A 68 4.58 -17.43 -5.09
N PRO A 69 4.26 -17.29 -3.79
CA PRO A 69 3.46 -16.17 -3.29
C PRO A 69 4.22 -14.83 -3.32
N SER A 70 5.52 -14.83 -3.64
CA SER A 70 6.35 -13.62 -3.62
C SER A 70 5.81 -12.51 -4.54
N THR A 71 5.16 -12.88 -5.65
CA THR A 71 4.55 -11.92 -6.57
C THR A 71 3.35 -11.22 -5.94
N ASP A 72 2.42 -11.96 -5.34
CA ASP A 72 1.21 -11.40 -4.74
C ASP A 72 1.56 -10.52 -3.53
N ILE A 73 2.54 -10.95 -2.73
CA ILE A 73 3.11 -10.14 -1.64
C ILE A 73 3.68 -8.83 -2.19
N ALA A 74 4.48 -8.88 -3.25
CA ALA A 74 5.07 -7.69 -3.82
C ALA A 74 4.01 -6.73 -4.37
N VAL A 75 2.97 -7.25 -5.05
CA VAL A 75 1.88 -6.43 -5.62
C VAL A 75 1.14 -5.69 -4.51
N LEU A 76 0.76 -6.40 -3.44
CA LEU A 76 0.10 -5.79 -2.29
C LEU A 76 1.02 -4.78 -1.58
N ALA A 77 2.28 -5.14 -1.36
CA ALA A 77 3.24 -4.25 -0.70
C ALA A 77 3.52 -2.99 -1.54
N ALA A 78 3.54 -3.09 -2.87
CA ALA A 78 3.70 -1.95 -3.77
C ALA A 78 2.56 -0.95 -3.67
N SER A 79 1.30 -1.42 -3.64
CA SER A 79 0.15 -0.51 -3.47
C SER A 79 0.13 0.13 -2.08
N VAL A 80 0.36 -0.67 -1.03
CA VAL A 80 0.39 -0.19 0.36
C VAL A 80 1.52 0.81 0.57
N PHE A 81 2.72 0.54 0.03
CA PHE A 81 3.85 1.45 0.13
C PHE A 81 3.51 2.84 -0.43
N LEU A 82 2.90 2.90 -1.61
CA LEU A 82 2.50 4.19 -2.22
C LEU A 82 1.42 4.93 -1.43
N GLU A 83 0.53 4.22 -0.73
CA GLU A 83 -0.48 4.83 0.15
C GLU A 83 0.15 5.39 1.44
N LEU A 84 1.25 4.80 1.91
CA LEU A 84 1.93 5.20 3.14
C LEU A 84 2.87 6.39 2.94
N VAL A 85 3.52 6.49 1.77
CA VAL A 85 4.48 7.56 1.47
C VAL A 85 3.76 8.89 1.25
N LYS A 86 4.25 9.94 1.91
CA LYS A 86 3.75 11.30 1.82
C LYS A 86 4.80 12.26 1.30
N LYS A 87 4.33 13.40 0.81
CA LYS A 87 5.17 14.54 0.41
C LYS A 87 6.13 14.91 1.55
N GLY A 88 7.42 15.02 1.25
CA GLY A 88 8.44 15.41 2.23
C GLY A 88 9.00 14.27 3.07
N ASP A 89 8.54 13.02 2.88
CA ASP A 89 9.02 11.89 3.67
C ASP A 89 10.49 11.55 3.37
N ARG A 90 11.16 10.97 4.37
CA ARG A 90 12.50 10.39 4.23
C ARG A 90 12.40 8.88 4.41
N ILE A 91 12.62 8.13 3.34
CA ILE A 91 12.39 6.69 3.28
C ILE A 91 13.74 5.97 3.34
N GLY A 92 13.91 5.14 4.35
CA GLY A 92 15.04 4.22 4.45
C GLY A 92 14.78 2.94 3.67
N VAL A 93 15.66 2.59 2.72
CA VAL A 93 15.57 1.39 1.90
C VAL A 93 16.67 0.41 2.27
N ALA A 94 16.26 -0.81 2.59
CA ALA A 94 17.16 -1.94 2.75
C ALA A 94 17.55 -2.51 1.37
N TRP A 95 17.44 -3.82 1.16
CA TRP A 95 17.76 -4.48 -0.11
C TRP A 95 17.17 -5.89 -0.14
N GLY A 96 17.29 -6.57 -1.28
CA GLY A 96 16.85 -7.95 -1.46
C GLY A 96 15.76 -8.09 -2.51
N ARG A 97 15.45 -9.35 -2.86
CA ARG A 97 14.51 -9.68 -3.94
C ARG A 97 13.15 -9.01 -3.74
N THR A 98 12.55 -9.10 -2.56
CA THR A 98 11.23 -8.52 -2.27
C THR A 98 11.22 -7.00 -2.47
N VAL A 99 12.22 -6.30 -1.93
CA VAL A 99 12.31 -4.83 -2.04
C VAL A 99 12.48 -4.41 -3.51
N TYR A 100 13.34 -5.12 -4.25
CA TYR A 100 13.52 -4.86 -5.67
C TYR A 100 12.25 -5.13 -6.47
N THR A 101 11.55 -6.25 -6.22
CA THR A 101 10.30 -6.56 -6.91
C THR A 101 9.23 -5.51 -6.63
N ILE A 102 9.08 -5.05 -5.38
CA ILE A 102 8.18 -3.94 -5.04
C ILE A 102 8.56 -2.69 -5.84
N ALA A 103 9.85 -2.33 -5.84
CA ALA A 103 10.34 -1.20 -6.60
C ALA A 103 10.03 -1.34 -8.09
N ASP A 104 10.22 -2.53 -8.67
CA ASP A 104 10.05 -2.79 -10.10
C ASP A 104 8.59 -2.68 -10.56
N ILE A 105 7.64 -3.18 -9.76
CA ILE A 105 6.23 -3.28 -10.15
C ILE A 105 5.36 -2.12 -9.66
N MET A 106 5.81 -1.33 -8.69
CA MET A 106 5.00 -0.22 -8.17
C MET A 106 4.72 0.82 -9.27
N SER A 107 3.57 1.48 -9.16
CA SER A 107 3.22 2.57 -10.07
C SER A 107 4.08 3.80 -9.80
N TYR A 108 4.22 4.68 -10.80
CA TYR A 108 4.80 6.00 -10.57
C TYR A 108 3.84 6.83 -9.71
N ALA A 109 4.38 7.45 -8.67
CA ALA A 109 3.76 8.53 -7.94
C ALA A 109 4.55 9.83 -8.23
N ASP A 110 3.89 10.97 -8.21
CA ASP A 110 4.51 12.29 -8.35
C ASP A 110 4.53 12.94 -6.96
N LEU A 111 5.37 12.41 -6.06
CA LEU A 111 5.50 12.85 -4.68
C LEU A 111 6.67 13.81 -4.54
N GLN A 112 6.33 15.09 -4.42
CA GLN A 112 7.31 16.16 -4.27
C GLN A 112 8.09 16.01 -2.94
N ASP A 113 9.36 16.44 -2.95
CA ASP A 113 10.21 16.55 -1.77
C ASP A 113 10.46 15.23 -1.01
N VAL A 114 10.20 14.05 -1.60
CA VAL A 114 10.53 12.75 -0.99
C VAL A 114 12.03 12.47 -1.13
N THR A 115 12.67 12.01 -0.05
CA THR A 115 14.07 11.61 -0.04
C THR A 115 14.19 10.11 0.22
N VAL A 116 14.79 9.37 -0.69
CA VAL A 116 15.06 7.94 -0.52
C VAL A 116 16.52 7.71 -0.13
N VAL A 117 16.76 6.98 0.95
CA VAL A 117 18.07 6.79 1.57
C VAL A 117 18.38 5.31 1.71
N GLN A 118 19.55 4.89 1.23
CA GLN A 118 20.02 3.53 1.43
C GLN A 118 20.45 3.30 2.89
N LEU A 119 19.97 2.23 3.52
CA LEU A 119 20.26 1.91 4.93
C LEU A 119 21.45 0.96 5.12
N CYS A 120 21.87 0.24 4.09
CA CYS A 120 22.96 -0.73 4.16
C CYS A 120 24.16 -0.28 3.32
N GLY A 121 25.37 -0.77 3.62
CA GLY A 121 26.52 -0.61 2.71
C GLY A 121 26.31 -1.36 1.39
N ASN A 122 26.96 -0.93 0.30
CA ASN A 122 26.82 -1.63 -0.96
C ASN A 122 27.62 -2.94 -0.94
N LEU A 123 26.96 -4.03 -1.33
CA LEU A 123 27.60 -5.33 -1.51
C LEU A 123 28.06 -5.39 -2.97
N GLY A 124 29.37 -5.42 -3.21
CA GLY A 124 29.98 -5.49 -4.55
C GLY A 124 29.76 -6.80 -5.32
N ALA A 125 28.73 -7.57 -4.97
CA ALA A 125 28.38 -8.84 -5.59
C ALA A 125 27.33 -8.65 -6.71
N PRO A 126 27.32 -9.51 -7.75
CA PRO A 126 26.52 -9.33 -8.97
C PRO A 126 25.06 -9.73 -8.76
N TYR A 127 24.37 -9.10 -7.82
CA TYR A 127 22.94 -9.32 -7.60
C TYR A 127 22.12 -8.29 -8.37
N SER A 128 20.98 -8.70 -8.92
CA SER A 128 20.01 -7.80 -9.56
C SER A 128 19.18 -6.97 -8.57
N TYR A 129 19.46 -7.07 -7.26
CA TYR A 129 18.71 -6.43 -6.17
C TYR A 129 19.65 -5.80 -5.14
N ARG A 130 20.71 -5.15 -5.63
CA ARG A 130 21.69 -4.47 -4.77
C ARG A 130 21.04 -3.30 -4.01
N PRO A 131 21.59 -2.90 -2.85
CA PRO A 131 21.08 -1.77 -2.09
C PRO A 131 20.92 -0.47 -2.90
N ASP A 132 21.90 -0.15 -3.76
CA ASP A 132 21.85 1.05 -4.61
C ASP A 132 20.77 0.95 -5.67
N GLN A 133 20.61 -0.23 -6.28
CA GLN A 133 19.57 -0.45 -7.28
C GLN A 133 18.18 -0.35 -6.66
N CYS A 134 17.93 -0.97 -5.50
CA CYS A 134 16.65 -0.85 -4.80
C CYS A 134 16.35 0.61 -4.47
N THR A 135 17.33 1.34 -3.96
CA THR A 135 17.19 2.76 -3.60
C THR A 135 16.89 3.62 -4.82
N MET A 136 17.65 3.46 -5.90
CA MET A 136 17.47 4.22 -7.14
C MET A 136 16.13 3.91 -7.80
N GLU A 137 15.72 2.64 -7.82
CA GLU A 137 14.51 2.21 -8.52
C GLU A 137 13.23 2.60 -7.77
N ILE A 138 13.31 2.71 -6.43
CA ILE A 138 12.28 3.34 -5.62
C ILE A 138 12.24 4.85 -5.87
N ALA A 139 13.40 5.52 -5.78
CA ALA A 139 13.49 6.98 -5.97
C ALA A 139 13.03 7.44 -7.35
N ARG A 140 13.20 6.61 -8.39
CA ARG A 140 12.77 6.92 -9.76
C ARG A 140 11.25 6.89 -9.94
N ARG A 141 10.52 6.23 -9.03
CA ARG A 141 9.07 6.00 -9.12
C ARG A 141 8.26 6.78 -8.09
N LEU A 142 8.89 7.43 -7.12
CA LEU A 142 8.25 8.34 -6.17
C LEU A 142 8.41 9.78 -6.63
#